data_AF-A0A0Q7BCG6-F1
#
_entry.id   AF-A0A0Q7BCG6-F1
#
_cell.length_a   1.000
_cell.length_b   1.000
_cell.length_c   1.000
_cell.angle_alpha   90.00
_cell.angle_beta   90.00
_cell.angle_gamma   90.00
#
_symmetry.space_group_name_H-M   'P 1'
#
loop_
_entity.id
_entity.type
_entity.pdbx_description
1 polymer ?
#
loop_
_entity_poly.entity_id
_entity_poly.type
_entity_poly.pdbx_seq_one_letter_code
_entity_poly.pdbx_strand_id
1 'polypeptide(L)' 'MVFLAITPAGLADVLRTAKADEAIWCGSDAIAEADYEALDRPNVSRFIYELGDRELIPDAIGTIEEHHPGQTVWVEAES' A
#
# COMPACT_ATOMS: atom_id res chain seq x y z
N MET A 1 -4.86 -11.68 1.40
CA MET A 1 -4.33 -10.94 0.24
C MET A 1 -3.84 -9.60 0.74
N VAL A 2 -2.80 -9.05 0.12
CA VAL A 2 -2.27 -7.72 0.43
C VAL A 2 -2.43 -6.82 -0.79
N PHE A 3 -2.81 -5.56 -0.59
CA PHE A 3 -2.87 -4.56 -1.65
C PHE A 3 -1.69 -3.60 -1.54
N LEU A 4 -1.04 -3.31 -2.66
CA LEU A 4 -0.04 -2.26 -2.81
C LEU A 4 -0.61 -1.16 -3.71
N ALA A 5 -1.02 -0.05 -3.10
CA ALA A 5 -1.48 1.15 -3.79
C ALA A 5 -0.32 2.13 -3.99
N ILE A 6 -0.16 2.62 -5.21
CA ILE A 6 0.92 3.50 -5.62
C ILE A 6 0.43 4.95 -5.67
N THR A 7 -0.78 5.17 -6.18
CA THR A 7 -1.34 6.52 -6.35
C THR A 7 -2.35 6.88 -5.26
N PRO A 8 -2.62 8.18 -5.03
CA PRO A 8 -3.73 8.59 -4.15
C PRO A 8 -5.09 8.03 -4.58
N ALA A 9 -5.31 7.89 -5.89
CA ALA A 9 -6.55 7.34 -6.44
C ALA A 9 -6.65 5.82 -6.15
N GLY A 10 -5.58 5.07 -6.41
CA GLY A 10 -5.53 3.64 -6.11
C GLY A 10 -5.68 3.36 -4.61
N LEU A 11 -5.07 4.18 -3.75
CA LEU A 11 -5.26 4.06 -2.32
C LEU A 11 -6.72 4.31 -1.91
N ALA A 12 -7.35 5.36 -2.44
CA ALA A 12 -8.76 5.63 -2.17
C ALA A 12 -9.68 4.48 -2.64
N ASP A 13 -9.36 3.83 -3.75
CA ASP A 13 -10.10 2.67 -4.27
C ASP A 13 -9.95 1.44 -3.37
N VAL A 14 -8.72 1.11 -2.99
CA VAL A 14 -8.42 -0.02 -2.09
C VAL A 14 -9.05 0.21 -0.72
N LEU A 15 -8.96 1.43 -0.16
CA LEU A 15 -9.56 1.77 1.14
C LEU A 15 -11.10 1.60 1.16
N ARG A 16 -11.77 1.67 0.01
CA ARG A 16 -13.23 1.47 -0.10
C ARG A 16 -13.62 0.01 -0.30
N THR A 17 -12.74 -0.82 -0.84
CA THR A 17 -13.08 -2.15 -1.37
C THR A 17 -12.44 -3.29 -0.59
N ALA A 18 -11.27 -3.07 0.00
CA ALA A 18 -10.58 -4.06 0.83
C ALA A 18 -11.40 -4.42 2.07
N LYS A 19 -11.36 -5.69 2.44
CA LYS A 19 -11.97 -6.20 3.67
C LYS A 19 -11.13 -5.81 4.87
N ALA A 20 -11.73 -5.89 6.06
CA ALA A 20 -11.06 -5.52 7.31
C ALA A 20 -9.84 -6.39 7.65
N ASP A 21 -9.79 -7.62 7.15
CA ASP A 21 -8.69 -8.58 7.33
C ASP A 21 -7.63 -8.53 6.22
N GLU A 22 -7.83 -7.70 5.19
CA GLU A 22 -6.86 -7.52 4.10
C GLU A 22 -5.91 -6.37 4.43
N ALA A 23 -4.61 -6.61 4.28
CA ALA A 23 -3.59 -5.61 4.53
C ALA A 23 -3.45 -4.67 3.32
N ILE A 24 -3.23 -3.39 3.60
CA ILE A 24 -3.06 -2.34 2.61
C ILE A 24 -1.70 -1.69 2.85
N TRP A 25 -0.91 -1.59 1.80
CA TRP A 25 0.37 -0.91 1.78
C TRP A 25 0.34 0.20 0.73
N CYS A 26 1.00 1.31 1.01
CA CYS A 26 1.06 2.44 0.09
C CYS A 26 2.36 3.22 0.19
N GLY A 27 2.70 3.96 -0.87
CA GLY A 27 3.86 4.85 -0.91
C GLY A 27 3.62 6.18 -0.20
N SER A 28 4.68 6.95 0.03
CA SER A 28 4.58 8.30 0.61
C SER A 28 3.89 9.31 -0.31
N ASP A 29 3.84 9.02 -1.60
CA ASP A 29 3.15 9.74 -2.67
C ASP A 29 1.65 9.43 -2.77
N ALA A 30 1.19 8.33 -2.17
CA ALA A 30 -0.23 7.96 -2.15
C ALA A 30 -1.02 8.71 -1.06
N ILE A 31 -0.38 9.07 0.06
CA ILE A 31 -1.00 9.78 1.18
C ILE A 31 0.07 10.51 2.02
N ALA A 32 -0.24 11.75 2.40
CA ALA A 32 0.62 12.53 3.29
C ALA A 32 0.69 11.89 4.69
N GLU A 33 1.82 12.07 5.37
CA GLU A 33 2.04 11.50 6.71
C GLU A 33 0.95 11.91 7.71
N ALA A 34 0.56 13.19 7.72
CA ALA A 34 -0.51 13.69 8.60
C ALA A 34 -1.87 13.04 8.33
N ASP A 35 -2.20 12.78 7.06
CA ASP A 35 -3.45 12.13 6.67
C ASP A 35 -3.42 10.61 6.98
N TYR A 36 -2.25 9.98 6.85
CA TYR A 36 -2.02 8.60 7.25
C TYR A 36 -2.21 8.40 8.76
N GLU A 37 -1.60 9.28 9.57
CA GLU A 37 -1.78 9.26 11.03
C GLU A 37 -3.23 9.47 11.44
N ALA A 38 -3.98 10.30 10.70
CA ALA A 38 -5.39 10.55 10.95
C ALA A 38 -6.33 9.43 10.48
N LEU A 39 -5.85 8.48 9.65
CA LEU A 39 -6.68 7.43 9.05
C LEU A 39 -7.21 6.43 10.08
N ASP A 40 -6.49 6.24 11.20
CA ASP A 40 -6.83 5.30 12.29
C ASP A 40 -7.23 3.90 11.78
N ARG A 41 -6.49 3.39 10.79
CA ARG A 41 -6.72 2.06 10.18
C ARG A 41 -5.53 1.14 10.42
N PRO A 42 -5.61 0.17 11.35
CA PRO A 42 -4.47 -0.65 11.74
C PRO A 42 -4.00 -1.62 10.65
N ASN A 43 -4.82 -1.89 9.63
CA ASN A 43 -4.46 -2.71 8.49
C ASN A 43 -3.79 -1.92 7.35
N VAL A 44 -3.48 -0.63 7.54
CA VAL A 44 -2.83 0.23 6.55
C VAL A 44 -1.40 0.54 7.00
N SER A 45 -0.43 0.20 6.15
CA SER A 45 0.98 0.55 6.30
C SER A 45 1.42 1.50 5.19
N ARG A 46 2.35 2.41 5.50
CA ARG A 46 2.82 3.43 4.57
C ARG A 46 4.35 3.42 4.51
N PHE A 47 4.91 3.20 3.32
CA PHE A 47 6.35 3.35 3.08
C PHE A 47 6.75 4.82 3.19
N ILE A 48 7.96 5.08 3.71
CA ILE A 48 8.50 6.45 3.84
C ILE A 48 8.99 7.03 2.50
N TYR A 49 9.07 6.21 1.46
CA TYR A 49 9.50 6.57 0.11
C TYR A 49 8.34 6.46 -0.90
N GLU A 50 8.50 7.17 -2.02
CA GLU A 50 7.51 7.21 -3.09
C GLU A 50 7.56 5.90 -3.89
N LEU A 51 6.40 5.41 -4.35
CA LEU A 51 6.30 4.19 -5.15
C LEU A 51 5.99 4.47 -6.63
N GLY A 52 5.84 5.73 -7.02
CA GLY A 52 5.76 6.13 -8.43
C GLY A 52 7.01 5.77 -9.25
N ASP A 53 8.14 5.46 -8.61
CA ASP A 53 9.27 4.83 -9.27
C ASP A 53 9.13 3.30 -9.28
N ARG A 54 8.90 2.75 -10.48
CA ARG A 54 8.72 1.31 -10.69
C ARG A 54 9.91 0.47 -10.27
N GLU A 55 11.12 1.03 -10.22
CA GLU A 55 12.31 0.30 -9.77
C GLU A 55 12.22 -0.06 -8.27
N LEU A 56 11.41 0.65 -7.48
CA LEU A 56 11.24 0.42 -6.04
C LEU A 56 10.12 -0.58 -5.71
N ILE A 57 9.29 -0.95 -6.70
CA ILE A 57 8.18 -1.90 -6.49
C ILE A 57 8.67 -3.29 -6.02
N PRO A 58 9.71 -3.90 -6.62
CA PRO A 58 10.22 -5.19 -6.14
C PRO A 58 10.69 -5.17 -4.68
N ASP A 59 11.35 -4.10 -4.26
CA ASP A 59 11.82 -3.93 -2.87
C ASP A 59 10.65 -3.75 -1.90
N ALA A 60 9.63 -2.99 -2.31
CA ALA A 60 8.38 -2.87 -1.54
C ALA A 60 7.67 -4.22 -1.39
N ILE A 61 7.58 -5.02 -2.45
CA ILE A 61 7.02 -6.38 -2.41
C ILE A 61 7.86 -7.27 -1.47
N GLY A 62 9.19 -7.17 -1.51
CA GLY A 62 10.07 -7.89 -0.59
C GLY A 62 9.76 -7.58 0.87
N THR A 63 9.61 -6.29 1.19
CA THR A 63 9.21 -5.85 2.54
C THR A 63 7.82 -6.38 2.94
N ILE A 64 6.87 -6.38 2.02
CA ILE A 64 5.53 -6.92 2.27
C ILE A 64 5.58 -8.41 2.57
N GLU A 65 6.40 -9.19 1.85
CA GLU A 65 6.56 -10.64 2.06
C GLU A 65 7.16 -10.95 3.45
N GLU A 66 8.07 -10.12 3.95
CA GLU A 66 8.61 -10.26 5.32
C GLU A 66 7.53 -10.10 6.39
N HIS A 67 6.55 -9.22 6.16
CA HIS A 67 5.43 -8.97 7.09
C HIS A 67 4.23 -9.91 6.88
N HIS A 68 4.03 -10.38 5.65
CA HIS A 68 2.86 -11.16 5.22
C HIS A 68 3.28 -12.39 4.40
N PRO A 69 4.05 -13.33 4.99
CA PRO A 69 4.67 -14.41 4.23
C PRO A 69 3.64 -15.31 3.53
N GLY A 70 3.90 -15.59 2.25
CA GLY A 70 3.06 -16.42 1.39
C GLY A 70 1.73 -15.79 0.96
N GLN A 71 1.50 -14.51 1.26
CA GLN A 71 0.30 -13.81 0.79
C GLN A 71 0.47 -13.32 -0.65
N THR A 72 -0.58 -13.45 -1.46
CA THR A 72 -0.62 -12.77 -2.76
C THR A 72 -0.66 -11.25 -2.56
N VAL A 73 0.27 -10.56 -3.23
CA VAL A 73 0.30 -9.10 -3.31
C VAL A 73 -0.35 -8.67 -4.63
N TRP A 74 -1.45 -7.92 -4.54
CA TRP A 74 -2.00 -7.17 -5.64
C TRP A 74 -1.28 -5.83 -5.74
N VAL A 75 -0.79 -5.47 -6.92
CA VAL A 75 -0.10 -4.19 -7.16
C VAL A 75 -0.96 -3.36 -8.10
N GLU A 76 -1.16 -2.09 -7.76
CA GLU A 76 -1.85 -1.13 -8.63
C GLU A 76 -1.20 -1.11 -10.02
N ALA A 77 -2.03 -1.20 -11.05
CA ALA A 77 -1.59 -1.01 -12.42
C ALA A 77 -1.58 0.48 -12.74
N GLU A 78 -0.44 1.00 -13.22
CA GLU A 78 -0.40 2.34 -13.77
C GLU A 78 -1.31 2.45 -15.01
N SER A 79 -2.04 3.56 -15.10
CA SER A 79 -2.79 3.97 -16.30
C SER A 79 -1.91 4.80 -17.24
#